data_AF-A0A7X5QR24-F1
#
_entry.id   AF-A0A7X5QR24-F1
#
_cell.length_a   1.000
_cell.length_b   1.000
_cell.length_c   1.000
_cell.angle_alpha   90.00
_cell.angle_beta   90.00
_cell.angle_gamma   90.00
#
_symmetry.space_group_name_H-M   'P 1'
#
loop_
_entity.id
_entity.type
_entity.pdbx_description
1 polymer ?
#
loop_
_entity_poly.entity_id
_entity_poly.type
_entity_poly.pdbx_seq_one_letter_code
_entity_poly.pdbx_strand_id
1 'polypeptide(L)'
;MTTDIQDRFDKLIEKAYELFPQNLEVDNYMQPCDCDIKPIYPVRYAYVNFFGKELEKPAAPPDIHTLMFSSSIEKTKGYAARLLRPGWIYIKEEAPLTARGSKARGLLHIFKYCVSEREANGKKQRVEKFKKYMFLNRKDASEGLIPEPGIRGEGHPFLFVAKDVINISIAYSEHPWHASVLDKMNGSLALRQKTMQFINLDKEQSPFAVKASVKYFRKLIVDYKIQQEQFADIKAIIEKDINELDLATARIGALTTQESYEMDADVIIKAINGYLHLHEQARIIILHDPVGRQRDIAEVYSILHLWQQSYNASNIYPLTIGFYVERLKATKDPALKKKIDD
;
A
#
# COMPACT_ATOMS: atom_id res chain seq x y z
N MET A 1 -38.98 -49.23 -2.88
CA MET A 1 -38.26 -48.59 -1.74
C MET A 1 -37.39 -47.41 -2.18
N THR A 2 -37.66 -46.75 -3.32
CA THR A 2 -36.83 -45.64 -3.85
C THR A 2 -37.60 -44.33 -3.99
N THR A 3 -38.94 -44.36 -3.94
CA THR A 3 -39.80 -43.17 -4.03
C THR A 3 -39.86 -42.35 -2.74
N ASP A 4 -39.70 -42.99 -1.57
CA ASP A 4 -39.78 -42.32 -0.25
C ASP A 4 -38.55 -41.44 0.07
N ILE A 5 -37.39 -41.75 -0.51
CA ILE A 5 -36.17 -40.97 -0.31
C ILE A 5 -36.18 -39.72 -1.19
N GLN A 6 -36.63 -39.86 -2.45
CA GLN A 6 -36.71 -38.76 -3.40
C GLN A 6 -37.69 -37.69 -2.89
N ASP A 7 -38.87 -38.12 -2.42
CA ASP A 7 -39.92 -37.23 -1.91
C ASP A 7 -39.50 -36.49 -0.63
N ARG A 8 -38.65 -37.10 0.20
CA ARG A 8 -38.03 -36.45 1.36
C ARG A 8 -36.93 -35.46 0.96
N PHE A 9 -36.20 -35.74 -0.12
CA PHE A 9 -35.17 -34.86 -0.65
C PHE A 9 -35.79 -33.61 -1.29
N ASP A 10 -36.86 -33.78 -2.06
CA ASP A 10 -37.56 -32.68 -2.72
C ASP A 10 -38.20 -31.73 -1.69
N LYS A 11 -38.80 -32.28 -0.61
CA LYS A 11 -39.32 -31.48 0.51
C LYS A 11 -38.23 -30.72 1.28
N LEU A 12 -37.01 -31.26 1.37
CA LEU A 12 -35.88 -30.56 1.98
C LEU A 12 -35.38 -29.41 1.09
N ILE A 13 -35.40 -29.62 -0.22
CA ILE A 13 -35.01 -28.62 -1.23
C ILE A 13 -36.03 -27.47 -1.26
N GLU A 14 -37.34 -27.76 -1.28
CA GLU A 14 -38.39 -26.72 -1.21
C GLU A 14 -38.28 -25.89 0.07
N LYS A 15 -38.06 -26.55 1.21
CA LYS A 15 -37.88 -25.87 2.50
C LYS A 15 -36.62 -25.00 2.54
N ALA A 16 -35.56 -25.40 1.81
CA ALA A 16 -34.37 -24.58 1.64
C ALA A 16 -34.62 -23.35 0.74
N TYR A 17 -35.44 -23.49 -0.32
CA TYR A 17 -35.83 -22.37 -1.16
C TYR A 17 -36.75 -21.37 -0.43
N GLU A 18 -37.62 -21.84 0.46
CA GLU A 18 -38.44 -20.97 1.32
C GLU A 18 -37.61 -20.22 2.37
N LEU A 19 -36.57 -20.85 2.91
CA LEU A 19 -35.65 -20.26 3.90
C LEU A 19 -34.65 -19.27 3.27
N PHE A 20 -34.36 -19.41 1.98
CA PHE A 20 -33.40 -18.59 1.24
C PHE A 20 -33.98 -18.16 -0.13
N PRO A 21 -34.89 -17.18 -0.17
CA PRO A 21 -35.50 -16.75 -1.42
C PRO A 21 -34.43 -16.16 -2.36
N GLN A 22 -34.11 -16.91 -3.42
CA GLN A 22 -33.18 -16.49 -4.47
C GLN A 22 -33.83 -15.45 -5.39
N ASN A 23 -33.96 -14.22 -4.89
CA ASN A 23 -34.02 -13.04 -5.74
C ASN A 23 -32.65 -12.37 -5.72
N LEU A 24 -31.66 -13.01 -6.35
CA LEU A 24 -30.36 -12.41 -6.61
C LEU A 24 -29.99 -12.68 -8.06
N GLU A 25 -29.87 -11.59 -8.81
CA GLU A 25 -29.40 -11.54 -10.19
C GLU A 25 -28.09 -12.33 -10.33
N VAL A 26 -28.01 -13.09 -11.42
CA VAL A 26 -27.08 -14.20 -11.68
C VAL A 26 -25.59 -13.80 -11.76
N ASP A 27 -25.24 -12.52 -11.57
CA ASP A 27 -23.87 -12.01 -11.68
C ASP A 27 -23.11 -11.80 -10.35
N ASN A 28 -23.74 -12.02 -9.19
CA ASN A 28 -23.03 -11.99 -7.91
C ASN A 28 -22.76 -13.40 -7.41
N TYR A 29 -21.71 -14.04 -7.94
CA TYR A 29 -21.08 -15.19 -7.28
C TYR A 29 -20.45 -14.72 -5.95
N MET A 30 -21.25 -14.58 -4.88
CA MET A 30 -20.74 -14.49 -3.52
C MET A 30 -20.08 -15.83 -3.23
N GLN A 31 -18.74 -15.86 -3.28
CA GLN A 31 -17.99 -16.98 -2.74
C GLN A 31 -18.51 -17.28 -1.32
N PRO A 32 -18.81 -18.55 -0.96
CA PRO A 32 -19.11 -18.88 0.41
C PRO A 32 -17.92 -18.40 1.25
N CYS A 33 -18.21 -17.54 2.22
CA CYS A 33 -17.24 -16.86 3.07
C CYS A 33 -16.12 -17.85 3.45
N ASP A 34 -14.84 -17.55 3.15
CA ASP A 34 -13.73 -18.32 3.73
C ASP A 34 -13.66 -17.89 5.21
N CYS A 35 -14.53 -18.50 6.03
CA CYS A 35 -14.91 -18.10 7.39
C CYS A 35 -13.77 -18.10 8.42
N ASP A 36 -12.57 -18.50 8.01
CA ASP A 36 -11.46 -18.87 8.88
C ASP A 36 -10.31 -17.86 8.89
N ILE A 37 -10.41 -16.79 8.10
CA ILE A 37 -9.35 -15.79 7.96
C ILE A 37 -9.75 -14.42 8.51
N LYS A 38 -8.75 -13.66 8.96
CA LYS A 38 -8.88 -12.26 9.36
C LYS A 38 -8.11 -11.38 8.36
N PRO A 39 -8.81 -10.57 7.54
CA PRO A 39 -8.16 -9.69 6.58
C PRO A 39 -7.37 -8.55 7.23
N ILE A 40 -6.21 -8.27 6.65
CA ILE A 40 -5.28 -7.20 7.03
C ILE A 40 -4.88 -6.47 5.74
N TYR A 41 -5.06 -5.16 5.69
CA TYR A 41 -4.64 -4.35 4.56
C TYR A 41 -3.36 -3.58 4.90
N PRO A 42 -2.21 -3.93 4.31
CA PRO A 42 -0.94 -3.29 4.64
C PRO A 42 -0.72 -2.01 3.83
N VAL A 43 -0.18 -0.99 4.49
CA VAL A 43 0.32 0.24 3.87
C VAL A 43 1.71 0.53 4.41
N ARG A 44 2.46 1.47 3.83
CA ARG A 44 3.78 1.88 4.34
C ARG A 44 3.82 3.33 4.74
N TYR A 45 4.75 3.64 5.64
CA TYR A 45 5.28 4.98 5.76
C TYR A 45 6.07 5.34 4.49
N ALA A 46 5.64 6.41 3.81
CA ALA A 46 6.36 7.03 2.72
C ALA A 46 6.89 8.38 3.18
N TYR A 47 8.16 8.64 2.92
CA TYR A 47 8.72 9.96 3.16
C TYR A 47 8.27 10.88 2.02
N VAL A 48 7.83 12.10 2.35
CA VAL A 48 7.25 13.07 1.40
C VAL A 48 7.83 14.48 1.55
N ASN A 49 8.78 14.68 2.47
CA ASN A 49 9.41 15.96 2.72
C ASN A 49 10.60 16.20 1.79
N PHE A 50 10.29 16.56 0.53
CA PHE A 50 11.28 16.79 -0.52
C PHE A 50 11.25 18.18 -1.13
N PHE A 51 10.16 18.91 -0.93
CA PHE A 51 9.73 19.90 -1.90
C PHE A 51 9.18 21.19 -1.29
N GLY A 52 9.07 21.25 0.04
CA GLY A 52 8.68 22.47 0.73
C GLY A 52 9.79 23.52 0.68
N LYS A 53 9.42 24.80 0.82
CA LYS A 53 10.37 25.93 0.94
C LYS A 53 11.36 25.71 2.09
N GLU A 54 10.89 25.08 3.17
CA GLU A 54 11.70 24.60 4.28
C GLU A 54 11.46 23.10 4.46
N LEU A 55 12.54 22.34 4.63
CA LEU A 55 12.47 20.89 4.86
C LEU A 55 12.41 20.60 6.35
N GLU A 56 11.43 19.79 6.75
CA GLU A 56 11.35 19.26 8.10
C GLU A 56 12.59 18.46 8.49
N LYS A 57 13.00 18.56 9.76
CA LYS A 57 14.12 17.78 10.26
C LYS A 57 13.78 16.28 10.25
N PRO A 58 14.68 15.41 9.76
CA PRO A 58 14.42 13.97 9.73
C PRO A 58 14.12 13.42 11.12
N ALA A 59 12.93 12.84 11.29
CA ALA A 59 12.48 12.24 12.55
C ALA A 59 11.86 10.86 12.31
N ALA A 60 11.67 10.08 13.37
CA ALA A 60 10.91 8.83 13.27
C ALA A 60 9.45 9.13 12.88
N PRO A 61 8.82 8.26 12.06
CA PRO A 61 7.44 8.48 11.64
C PRO A 61 6.49 8.53 12.85
N PRO A 62 5.43 9.34 12.79
CA PRO A 62 4.43 9.43 13.85
C PRO A 62 3.49 8.21 13.83
N ASP A 63 2.58 8.15 14.79
CA ASP A 63 1.53 7.13 14.82
C ASP A 63 0.54 7.28 13.64
N ILE A 64 -0.16 6.20 13.33
CA ILE A 64 -1.12 6.13 12.22
C ILE A 64 -2.30 7.10 12.38
N HIS A 65 -2.70 7.44 13.60
CA HIS A 65 -3.82 8.36 13.84
C HIS A 65 -3.40 9.80 13.55
N THR A 66 -2.18 10.20 13.92
CA THR A 66 -1.58 11.48 13.55
C THR A 66 -1.52 11.62 12.02
N LEU A 67 -1.10 10.57 11.30
CA LEU A 67 -1.11 10.58 9.82
C LEU A 67 -2.52 10.68 9.22
N MET A 68 -3.52 10.08 9.85
CA MET A 68 -4.89 10.06 9.35
C MET A 68 -5.62 11.41 9.52
N PHE A 69 -5.30 12.15 10.57
CA PHE A 69 -6.03 13.37 10.95
C PHE A 69 -5.24 14.67 10.77
N SER A 70 -3.95 14.60 10.46
CA SER A 70 -3.13 15.77 10.18
C SER A 70 -2.86 15.93 8.68
N SER A 71 -2.96 17.17 8.19
CA SER A 71 -2.57 17.57 6.84
C SER A 71 -1.24 18.32 6.78
N SER A 72 -0.70 18.80 7.91
CA SER A 72 0.55 19.57 7.91
C SER A 72 1.80 18.70 7.98
N ILE A 73 2.81 19.05 7.20
CA ILE A 73 4.07 18.31 7.06
C ILE A 73 4.86 18.24 8.37
N GLU A 74 4.82 19.31 9.17
CA GLU A 74 5.40 19.39 10.52
C GLU A 74 4.85 18.30 11.44
N LYS A 75 3.51 18.19 11.50
CA LYS A 75 2.83 17.24 12.39
C LYS A 75 2.98 15.81 11.91
N THR A 76 3.00 15.59 10.60
CA THR A 76 3.27 14.27 10.02
C THR A 76 4.76 13.94 9.99
N LYS A 77 5.64 14.85 10.40
CA LYS A 77 7.10 14.72 10.39
C LYS A 77 7.66 14.37 9.01
N GLY A 78 7.02 14.89 7.96
CA GLY A 78 7.40 14.60 6.58
C GLY A 78 7.01 13.21 6.08
N TYR A 79 6.05 12.55 6.71
CA TYR A 79 5.56 11.23 6.30
C TYR A 79 4.11 11.25 5.82
N ALA A 80 3.77 10.30 4.94
CA ALA A 80 2.41 9.98 4.55
C ALA A 80 2.22 8.46 4.47
N ALA A 81 0.98 7.98 4.52
CA ALA A 81 0.68 6.58 4.26
C ALA A 81 0.45 6.35 2.77
N ARG A 82 1.20 5.41 2.18
CA ARG A 82 1.09 5.02 0.77
C ARG A 82 1.02 3.51 0.62
N LEU A 83 0.63 3.06 -0.58
CA LEU A 83 0.72 1.66 -0.96
C LEU A 83 2.15 1.13 -0.87
N LEU A 84 2.28 -0.17 -0.60
CA LEU A 84 3.58 -0.85 -0.58
C LEU A 84 4.25 -0.80 -1.95
N ARG A 85 5.59 -0.91 -1.97
CA ARG A 85 6.33 -1.27 -3.19
C ARG A 85 6.32 -2.80 -3.33
N PRO A 86 6.39 -3.37 -4.55
CA PRO A 86 6.50 -4.81 -4.75
C PRO A 86 7.57 -5.42 -3.84
N GLY A 87 7.23 -6.48 -3.13
CA GLY A 87 8.08 -7.01 -2.07
C GLY A 87 7.45 -8.16 -1.30
N TRP A 88 8.00 -8.44 -0.13
CA TRP A 88 7.64 -9.56 0.73
C TRP A 88 7.15 -9.06 2.09
N ILE A 89 6.11 -9.73 2.61
CA ILE A 89 5.54 -9.47 3.92
C ILE A 89 5.57 -10.76 4.71
N TYR A 90 6.05 -10.66 5.95
CA TYR A 90 6.17 -11.77 6.88
C TYR A 90 5.29 -11.50 8.09
N ILE A 91 4.41 -12.44 8.43
CA ILE A 91 3.51 -12.33 9.59
C ILE A 91 3.70 -13.56 10.46
N LYS A 92 4.06 -13.37 11.72
CA LYS A 92 4.11 -14.45 12.71
C LYS A 92 2.99 -14.24 13.72
N GLU A 93 2.17 -15.27 13.89
CA GLU A 93 1.16 -15.33 14.94
C GLU A 93 1.85 -15.56 16.30
N GLU A 94 1.62 -14.68 17.28
CA GLU A 94 2.34 -14.66 18.57
C GLU A 94 1.59 -15.37 19.71
N ALA A 95 0.27 -15.55 19.57
CA ALA A 95 -0.56 -16.22 20.56
C ALA A 95 -0.99 -17.62 20.09
N PRO A 96 -1.15 -18.60 20.98
CA PRO A 96 -1.78 -19.88 20.66
C PRO A 96 -3.23 -19.68 20.21
N LEU A 97 -3.69 -20.53 19.29
CA LEU A 97 -5.07 -20.58 18.81
C LEU A 97 -5.96 -21.26 19.86
N THR A 98 -6.28 -20.53 20.93
CA THR A 98 -7.02 -21.06 22.10
C THR A 98 -8.42 -21.52 21.75
N ALA A 99 -9.10 -20.85 20.81
CA ALA A 99 -10.46 -21.20 20.38
C ALA A 99 -10.53 -22.56 19.67
N ARG A 100 -9.45 -22.98 19.00
CA ARG A 100 -9.34 -24.30 18.35
C ARG A 100 -8.67 -25.36 19.24
N GLY A 101 -8.43 -25.06 20.52
CA GLY A 101 -7.76 -25.96 21.45
C GLY A 101 -6.28 -26.24 21.13
N SER A 102 -5.68 -25.48 20.20
CA SER A 102 -4.30 -25.69 19.79
C SER A 102 -3.34 -25.01 20.76
N LYS A 103 -2.40 -25.79 21.30
CA LYS A 103 -1.28 -25.28 22.10
C LYS A 103 -0.09 -24.85 21.24
N ALA A 104 -0.17 -25.04 19.91
CA ALA A 104 0.92 -24.67 19.02
C ALA A 104 1.07 -23.14 18.99
N ARG A 105 2.31 -22.66 19.12
CA ARG A 105 2.65 -21.26 18.79
C ARG A 105 2.32 -21.06 17.31
N GLY A 106 1.65 -19.96 16.99
CA GLY A 106 0.99 -19.78 15.70
C GLY A 106 1.94 -19.78 14.49
N LEU A 107 1.39 -19.73 13.28
CA LEU A 107 2.10 -19.96 12.03
C LEU A 107 2.93 -18.74 11.57
N LEU A 108 3.99 -18.98 10.81
CA LEU A 108 4.66 -17.95 10.03
C LEU A 108 4.02 -17.92 8.63
N HIS A 109 3.40 -16.81 8.28
CA HIS A 109 2.87 -16.54 6.96
C HIS A 109 3.86 -15.72 6.15
N ILE A 110 4.04 -16.13 4.89
CA ILE A 110 4.92 -15.48 3.94
C ILE A 110 4.08 -15.04 2.76
N PHE A 111 4.10 -13.75 2.46
CA PHE A 111 3.37 -13.18 1.35
C PHE A 111 4.32 -12.45 0.41
N LYS A 112 4.02 -12.50 -0.89
CA LYS A 112 4.61 -11.63 -1.89
C LYS A 112 3.55 -10.66 -2.39
N TYR A 113 3.81 -9.38 -2.23
CA TYR A 113 3.00 -8.32 -2.81
C TYR A 113 3.42 -8.09 -4.26
N CYS A 114 2.48 -8.34 -5.16
CA CYS A 114 2.61 -8.15 -6.59
C CYS A 114 1.59 -7.13 -7.06
N VAL A 115 2.02 -6.27 -7.98
CA VAL A 115 1.16 -5.31 -8.66
C VAL A 115 1.04 -5.76 -10.11
N SER A 116 -0.20 -5.82 -10.59
CA SER A 116 -0.50 -6.05 -12.01
C SER A 116 -1.40 -4.95 -12.52
N GLU A 117 -1.38 -4.72 -13.83
CA GLU A 117 -2.30 -3.80 -14.49
C GLU A 117 -3.41 -4.60 -15.16
N ARG A 118 -4.63 -4.09 -15.08
CA ARG A 118 -5.78 -4.58 -15.83
C ARG A 118 -6.40 -3.40 -16.56
N GLU A 119 -6.60 -3.53 -17.85
CA GLU A 119 -7.42 -2.58 -18.61
C GLU A 119 -8.90 -2.96 -18.47
N ALA A 120 -9.72 -2.01 -18.04
CA ALA A 120 -11.17 -2.13 -18.00
C ALA A 120 -11.78 -0.81 -18.49
N ASN A 121 -12.68 -0.89 -19.47
CA ASN A 121 -13.34 0.28 -20.09
C ASN A 121 -12.35 1.36 -20.60
N GLY A 122 -11.22 0.93 -21.18
CA GLY A 122 -10.19 1.83 -21.69
C GLY A 122 -9.36 2.55 -20.62
N LYS A 123 -9.56 2.24 -19.33
CA LYS A 123 -8.76 2.75 -18.22
C LYS A 123 -7.86 1.66 -17.66
N LYS A 124 -6.58 1.98 -17.45
CA LYS A 124 -5.64 1.11 -16.74
C LYS A 124 -5.92 1.16 -15.25
N GLN A 125 -6.27 0.02 -14.68
CA GLN A 125 -6.51 -0.15 -13.25
C GLN A 125 -5.36 -0.94 -12.63
N ARG A 126 -4.88 -0.45 -11.48
CA ARG A 126 -3.92 -1.18 -10.67
C ARG A 126 -4.64 -2.27 -9.89
N VAL A 127 -4.17 -3.50 -10.03
CA VAL A 127 -4.68 -4.68 -9.32
C VAL A 127 -3.62 -5.16 -8.35
N GLU A 128 -3.91 -5.08 -7.07
CA GLU A 128 -3.07 -5.54 -5.98
C GLU A 128 -3.30 -7.02 -5.68
N LYS A 129 -2.22 -7.79 -5.55
CA LYS A 129 -2.27 -9.21 -5.19
C LYS A 129 -1.22 -9.55 -4.14
N PHE A 130 -1.69 -10.10 -3.03
CA PHE A 130 -0.88 -10.68 -1.96
C PHE A 130 -0.91 -12.19 -2.09
N LYS A 131 0.12 -12.74 -2.73
CA LYS A 131 0.28 -14.18 -2.94
C LYS A 131 0.91 -14.82 -1.73
N LYS A 132 0.26 -15.83 -1.14
CA LYS A 132 0.80 -16.58 -0.02
C LYS A 132 1.77 -17.67 -0.51
N TYR A 133 2.87 -17.82 0.21
CA TYR A 133 3.90 -18.81 -0.04
C TYR A 133 4.03 -19.76 1.14
N MET A 134 4.46 -20.97 0.84
CA MET A 134 4.83 -22.00 1.81
C MET A 134 6.24 -22.52 1.52
N PHE A 135 6.82 -23.15 2.53
CA PHE A 135 8.07 -23.90 2.38
C PHE A 135 7.87 -25.09 1.43
N LEU A 136 8.80 -25.29 0.50
CA LEU A 136 8.73 -26.40 -0.46
C LEU A 136 8.63 -27.76 0.26
N ASN A 137 9.45 -27.96 1.29
CA ASN A 137 9.44 -29.15 2.14
C ASN A 137 8.37 -29.14 3.25
N ARG A 138 7.54 -28.09 3.31
CA ARG A 138 6.51 -27.83 4.34
C ARG A 138 7.02 -27.75 5.79
N LYS A 139 8.33 -27.64 6.00
CA LYS A 139 8.97 -27.61 7.32
C LYS A 139 9.73 -26.31 7.55
N ASP A 140 10.61 -25.94 6.63
CA ASP A 140 11.55 -24.83 6.79
C ASP A 140 11.97 -24.22 5.44
N ALA A 141 12.76 -23.16 5.49
CA ALA A 141 13.17 -22.43 4.30
C ALA A 141 14.33 -23.06 3.51
N SER A 142 14.84 -24.24 3.90
CA SER A 142 16.07 -24.82 3.33
C SER A 142 15.96 -25.14 1.83
N GLU A 143 14.79 -25.57 1.39
CA GLU A 143 14.50 -25.91 -0.02
C GLU A 143 13.78 -24.77 -0.78
N GLY A 144 13.65 -23.60 -0.16
CA GLY A 144 13.01 -22.43 -0.76
C GLY A 144 11.48 -22.38 -0.60
N LEU A 145 10.86 -21.49 -1.37
CA LEU A 145 9.45 -21.10 -1.23
C LEU A 145 8.67 -21.37 -2.52
N ILE A 146 7.47 -21.90 -2.38
CA ILE A 146 6.50 -22.07 -3.47
C ILE A 146 5.17 -21.38 -3.15
N PRO A 147 4.41 -20.90 -4.15
CA PRO A 147 3.06 -20.39 -3.93
C PRO A 147 2.17 -21.47 -3.30
N GLU A 148 1.30 -21.07 -2.38
CA GLU A 148 0.30 -21.97 -1.80
C GLU A 148 -0.72 -22.40 -2.87
N PRO A 149 -1.12 -23.67 -2.94
CA PRO A 149 -2.13 -24.10 -3.90
C PRO A 149 -3.47 -23.34 -3.76
N GLY A 150 -4.14 -23.11 -4.89
CA GLY A 150 -5.44 -22.43 -4.94
C GLY A 150 -5.37 -20.91 -4.79
N ILE A 151 -6.51 -20.32 -4.41
CA ILE A 151 -6.73 -18.86 -4.37
C ILE A 151 -5.68 -18.14 -3.52
N ARG A 152 -5.19 -18.79 -2.45
CA ARG A 152 -4.19 -18.22 -1.54
C ARG A 152 -2.84 -17.94 -2.22
N GLY A 153 -2.38 -18.79 -3.15
CA GLY A 153 -1.17 -18.53 -3.94
C GLY A 153 -1.42 -17.73 -5.21
N GLU A 154 -2.64 -17.73 -5.74
CA GLU A 154 -3.03 -16.80 -6.82
C GLU A 154 -3.05 -15.34 -6.34
N GLY A 155 -3.45 -15.16 -5.08
CA GLY A 155 -3.32 -13.95 -4.28
C GLY A 155 -4.64 -13.23 -4.01
N HIS A 156 -4.77 -12.73 -2.79
CA HIS A 156 -5.89 -11.90 -2.35
C HIS A 156 -5.56 -10.40 -2.47
N PRO A 157 -6.54 -9.49 -2.49
CA PRO A 157 -6.29 -8.04 -2.44
C PRO A 157 -5.85 -7.56 -1.05
N PHE A 158 -5.71 -8.46 -0.07
CA PHE A 158 -5.29 -8.19 1.30
C PHE A 158 -4.43 -9.32 1.85
N LEU A 159 -3.70 -9.06 2.93
CA LEU A 159 -3.04 -10.07 3.75
C LEU A 159 -4.05 -10.74 4.69
N PHE A 160 -3.74 -11.91 5.20
CA PHE A 160 -4.62 -12.58 6.15
C PHE A 160 -3.86 -13.46 7.14
N VAL A 161 -4.48 -13.66 8.30
CA VAL A 161 -4.07 -14.59 9.36
C VAL A 161 -5.26 -15.43 9.80
N ALA A 162 -5.05 -16.43 10.66
CA ALA A 162 -6.17 -17.16 11.25
C ALA A 162 -7.07 -16.22 12.07
N LYS A 163 -8.38 -16.50 12.04
CA LYS A 163 -9.42 -15.64 12.59
C LYS A 163 -9.31 -15.35 14.10
N ASP A 164 -8.90 -16.35 14.87
CA ASP A 164 -8.72 -16.30 16.32
C ASP A 164 -7.39 -15.68 16.76
N VAL A 165 -6.58 -15.21 15.82
CA VAL A 165 -5.32 -14.53 16.11
C VAL A 165 -5.57 -13.09 16.56
N ILE A 166 -5.09 -12.80 17.77
CA ILE A 166 -5.15 -11.47 18.36
C ILE A 166 -3.83 -10.73 18.17
N ASN A 167 -2.71 -11.38 18.49
CA ASN A 167 -1.38 -10.76 18.46
C ASN A 167 -0.54 -11.33 17.32
N ILE A 168 0.02 -10.43 16.51
CA ILE A 168 0.93 -10.75 15.43
C ILE A 168 2.21 -9.94 15.56
N SER A 169 3.29 -10.45 14.98
CA SER A 169 4.42 -9.64 14.55
C SER A 169 4.48 -9.61 13.03
N ILE A 170 4.70 -8.42 12.46
CA ILE A 170 4.70 -8.20 11.01
C ILE A 170 5.94 -7.44 10.58
N ALA A 171 6.46 -7.77 9.39
CA ALA A 171 7.57 -7.06 8.78
C ALA A 171 7.46 -7.04 7.26
N TYR A 172 7.99 -5.98 6.66
CA TYR A 172 8.08 -5.77 5.22
C TYR A 172 9.53 -5.73 4.76
N SER A 173 9.79 -6.27 3.57
CA SER A 173 11.08 -6.19 2.88
C SER A 173 10.88 -6.24 1.37
N GLU A 174 11.52 -5.37 0.61
CA GLU A 174 11.47 -5.43 -0.87
C GLU A 174 12.09 -6.74 -1.40
N HIS A 175 13.09 -7.26 -0.69
CA HIS A 175 13.79 -8.49 -1.05
C HIS A 175 13.39 -9.66 -0.15
N PRO A 176 13.38 -10.90 -0.68
CA PRO A 176 13.08 -12.07 0.11
C PRO A 176 14.14 -12.26 1.20
N TRP A 177 13.70 -12.57 2.42
CA TRP A 177 14.58 -12.97 3.50
C TRP A 177 15.27 -14.29 3.19
N HIS A 178 16.55 -14.38 3.57
CA HIS A 178 17.31 -15.62 3.50
C HIS A 178 16.72 -16.68 4.45
N ALA A 179 16.90 -17.96 4.12
CA ALA A 179 16.37 -19.08 4.89
C ALA A 179 16.73 -19.01 6.38
N SER A 180 18.00 -18.72 6.69
CA SER A 180 18.48 -18.58 8.06
C SER A 180 17.81 -17.44 8.83
N VAL A 181 17.36 -16.38 8.14
CA VAL A 181 16.62 -15.28 8.76
C VAL A 181 15.19 -15.73 9.05
N LEU A 182 14.55 -16.43 8.11
CA LEU A 182 13.21 -17.00 8.31
C LEU A 182 13.18 -17.95 9.51
N ASP A 183 14.17 -18.83 9.65
CA ASP A 183 14.23 -19.77 10.77
C ASP A 183 14.41 -19.04 12.11
N LYS A 184 15.31 -18.06 12.16
CA LYS A 184 15.54 -17.23 13.36
C LYS A 184 14.29 -16.43 13.73
N MET A 185 13.64 -15.82 12.75
CA MET A 185 12.41 -15.06 12.97
C MET A 185 11.25 -15.98 13.38
N ASN A 186 11.17 -17.20 12.86
CA ASN A 186 10.14 -18.15 13.26
C ASN A 186 10.36 -18.64 14.71
N GLY A 187 11.62 -18.93 15.08
CA GLY A 187 11.99 -19.54 16.35
C GLY A 187 12.12 -18.58 17.54
N SER A 188 12.53 -17.33 17.33
CA SER A 188 12.93 -16.42 18.43
C SER A 188 12.01 -15.21 18.60
N LEU A 189 11.21 -15.22 19.68
CA LEU A 189 10.40 -14.06 20.10
C LEU A 189 11.27 -12.83 20.40
N ALA A 190 12.40 -13.02 21.10
CA ALA A 190 13.29 -11.93 21.48
C ALA A 190 13.91 -11.22 20.28
N LEU A 191 14.17 -11.95 19.18
CA LEU A 191 14.63 -11.35 17.94
C LEU A 191 13.50 -10.56 17.29
N ARG A 192 12.32 -11.15 17.16
CA ARG A 192 11.16 -10.49 16.56
C ARG A 192 10.83 -9.18 17.29
N GLN A 193 10.88 -9.14 18.62
CA GLN A 193 10.67 -7.92 19.42
C GLN A 193 11.59 -6.75 19.04
N LYS A 194 12.75 -7.03 18.44
CA LYS A 194 13.71 -6.01 18.00
C LYS A 194 13.57 -5.66 16.52
N THR A 195 12.99 -6.54 15.70
CA THR A 195 13.07 -6.45 14.23
C THR A 195 11.72 -6.37 13.54
N MET A 196 10.63 -6.79 14.18
CA MET A 196 9.28 -6.83 13.63
C MET A 196 8.35 -5.92 14.44
N GLN A 197 7.29 -5.44 13.79
CA GLN A 197 6.25 -4.64 14.44
C GLN A 197 5.24 -5.54 15.12
N PHE A 198 5.01 -5.34 16.42
CA PHE A 198 4.01 -6.08 17.18
C PHE A 198 2.67 -5.35 17.14
N ILE A 199 1.63 -6.07 16.75
CA ILE A 199 0.30 -5.52 16.55
C ILE A 199 -0.73 -6.42 17.20
N ASN A 200 -1.60 -5.80 17.99
CA ASN A 200 -2.82 -6.40 18.47
C ASN A 200 -3.95 -6.03 17.50
N LEU A 201 -4.57 -7.03 16.90
CA LEU A 201 -5.61 -6.88 15.87
C LEU A 201 -6.98 -6.51 16.43
N ASP A 202 -7.20 -6.68 17.74
CA ASP A 202 -8.48 -6.40 18.40
C ASP A 202 -8.48 -5.06 19.15
N LYS A 203 -7.30 -4.54 19.49
CA LYS A 203 -7.18 -3.26 20.18
C LYS A 203 -7.75 -2.13 19.31
N GLU A 204 -8.71 -1.38 19.85
CA GLU A 204 -9.35 -0.29 19.11
C GLU A 204 -8.34 0.79 18.67
N GLN A 205 -7.50 1.23 19.61
CA GLN A 205 -6.44 2.20 19.36
C GLN A 205 -5.08 1.51 19.34
N SER A 206 -4.44 1.53 18.17
CA SER A 206 -3.10 1.01 17.97
C SER A 206 -2.25 2.07 17.28
N PRO A 207 -0.98 2.27 17.68
CA PRO A 207 -0.09 3.22 17.02
C PRO A 207 0.15 2.90 15.54
N PHE A 208 -0.07 1.65 15.13
CA PHE A 208 0.21 1.17 13.78
C PHE A 208 -1.00 0.58 13.05
N ALA A 209 -2.18 0.54 13.67
CA ALA A 209 -3.35 -0.10 13.08
C ALA A 209 -4.65 0.65 13.33
N VAL A 210 -5.50 0.73 12.30
CA VAL A 210 -6.85 1.28 12.36
C VAL A 210 -7.85 0.33 11.72
N LYS A 211 -9.15 0.54 11.96
CA LYS A 211 -10.21 -0.25 11.31
C LYS A 211 -10.17 -0.08 9.78
N ALA A 212 -10.39 -1.14 9.02
CA ALA A 212 -10.62 -1.01 7.58
C ALA A 212 -12.02 -0.46 7.32
N SER A 213 -12.09 0.73 6.70
CA SER A 213 -13.34 1.32 6.22
C SER A 213 -13.04 2.28 5.07
N VAL A 214 -14.01 2.48 4.16
CA VAL A 214 -13.86 3.41 3.02
C VAL A 214 -13.42 4.80 3.51
N LYS A 215 -14.03 5.28 4.61
CA LYS A 215 -13.68 6.54 5.26
C LYS A 215 -12.21 6.63 5.64
N TYR A 216 -11.66 5.57 6.26
CA TYR A 216 -10.26 5.58 6.71
C TYR A 216 -9.28 5.32 5.57
N PHE A 217 -9.64 4.52 4.55
CA PHE A 217 -8.85 4.39 3.32
C PHE A 217 -8.65 5.76 2.66
N ARG A 218 -9.74 6.50 2.41
CA ARG A 218 -9.70 7.83 1.79
C ARG A 218 -8.98 8.87 2.65
N LYS A 219 -9.06 8.81 3.98
CA LYS A 219 -8.39 9.79 4.85
C LYS A 219 -6.89 9.53 4.99
N LEU A 220 -6.52 8.27 5.24
CA LEU A 220 -5.16 7.89 5.58
C LEU A 220 -4.27 7.73 4.34
N ILE A 221 -4.75 6.99 3.33
CA ILE A 221 -3.89 6.51 2.25
C ILE A 221 -3.95 7.52 1.11
N VAL A 222 -2.78 8.08 0.78
CA VAL A 222 -2.69 9.09 -0.28
C VAL A 222 -3.26 8.53 -1.57
N ASP A 223 -2.90 7.31 -1.97
CA ASP A 223 -3.27 6.69 -3.26
C ASP A 223 -4.78 6.53 -3.48
N TYR A 224 -5.60 6.50 -2.43
CA TYR A 224 -7.08 6.39 -2.49
C TYR A 224 -7.84 7.72 -2.35
N LYS A 225 -7.13 8.84 -2.13
CA LYS A 225 -7.75 10.17 -2.11
C LYS A 225 -8.17 10.54 -3.54
N ILE A 226 -9.35 11.15 -3.69
CA ILE A 226 -9.97 11.49 -4.98
C ILE A 226 -9.06 12.45 -5.76
N GLN A 227 -8.83 12.17 -7.05
CA GLN A 227 -7.97 12.96 -7.93
C GLN A 227 -8.40 14.43 -8.03
N GLN A 228 -9.70 14.74 -8.04
CA GLN A 228 -10.19 16.12 -8.21
C GLN A 228 -9.80 17.07 -7.07
N GLU A 229 -9.72 16.61 -5.83
CA GLU A 229 -9.21 17.42 -4.71
C GLU A 229 -7.69 17.64 -4.83
N GLN A 230 -6.95 16.65 -5.32
CA GLN A 230 -5.49 16.72 -5.50
C GLN A 230 -5.06 17.56 -6.70
N PHE A 231 -5.80 17.48 -7.81
CA PHE A 231 -5.55 18.24 -9.02
C PHE A 231 -6.14 19.64 -8.96
N ALA A 232 -7.21 19.91 -8.20
CA ALA A 232 -7.69 21.28 -7.98
C ALA A 232 -6.63 22.12 -7.25
N ASP A 233 -5.96 21.55 -6.24
CA ASP A 233 -4.87 22.22 -5.54
C ASP A 233 -3.67 22.47 -6.49
N ILE A 234 -3.24 21.46 -7.25
CA ILE A 234 -2.11 21.59 -8.20
C ILE A 234 -2.45 22.54 -9.35
N LYS A 235 -3.66 22.45 -9.93
CA LYS A 235 -4.10 23.28 -11.06
C LYS A 235 -4.29 24.73 -10.65
N ALA A 236 -4.85 25.01 -9.48
CA ALA A 236 -4.98 26.36 -8.94
C ALA A 236 -3.61 27.02 -8.66
N ILE A 237 -2.57 26.23 -8.39
CA ILE A 237 -1.20 26.70 -8.20
C ILE A 237 -0.49 26.90 -9.55
N ILE A 238 -0.59 25.96 -10.49
CA ILE A 238 -0.03 26.06 -11.85
C ILE A 238 -0.61 27.24 -12.63
N GLU A 239 -1.92 27.52 -12.49
CA GLU A 239 -2.59 28.63 -13.17
C GLU A 239 -2.21 30.02 -12.60
N LYS A 240 -1.61 30.09 -11.41
CA LYS A 240 -1.24 31.37 -10.77
C LYS A 240 0.23 31.74 -10.95
N ASP A 241 1.17 30.80 -10.78
CA ASP A 241 2.59 30.99 -11.11
C ASP A 241 3.33 29.64 -11.06
N ILE A 242 4.05 29.28 -12.13
CA ILE A 242 4.89 28.06 -12.14
C ILE A 242 5.98 28.12 -11.06
N ASN A 243 6.39 29.32 -10.64
CA ASN A 243 7.37 29.53 -9.57
C ASN A 243 6.79 29.35 -8.15
N GLU A 244 5.46 29.29 -8.00
CA GLU A 244 4.77 28.99 -6.74
C GLU A 244 4.37 27.52 -6.61
N LEU A 245 4.76 26.67 -7.58
CA LEU A 245 4.55 25.23 -7.52
C LEU A 245 5.28 24.65 -6.30
N ASP A 246 4.56 24.53 -5.19
CA ASP A 246 5.00 23.74 -4.05
C ASP A 246 4.93 22.27 -4.46
N LEU A 247 6.06 21.78 -4.97
CA LEU A 247 6.26 20.39 -5.36
C LEU A 247 5.88 19.43 -4.20
N ALA A 248 5.69 19.90 -2.95
CA ALA A 248 5.27 19.08 -1.80
C ALA A 248 3.83 18.57 -1.93
N THR A 249 3.01 19.24 -2.75
CA THR A 249 1.64 18.81 -3.10
C THR A 249 1.59 18.06 -4.43
N ALA A 250 2.60 18.25 -5.28
CA ALA A 250 2.72 17.52 -6.54
C ALA A 250 3.02 16.04 -6.29
N ARG A 251 2.09 15.16 -6.67
CA ARG A 251 2.39 13.72 -6.71
C ARG A 251 3.52 13.47 -7.70
N ILE A 252 4.47 12.63 -7.30
CA ILE A 252 5.40 11.94 -8.20
C ILE A 252 4.70 11.41 -9.47
N GLY A 253 3.48 10.87 -9.33
CA GLY A 253 2.67 10.39 -10.45
C GLY A 253 2.15 11.46 -11.43
N ALA A 254 2.16 12.74 -11.04
CA ALA A 254 1.90 13.85 -11.95
C ALA A 254 3.17 14.28 -12.73
N LEU A 255 4.35 13.89 -12.23
CA LEU A 255 5.66 14.19 -12.81
C LEU A 255 6.24 13.03 -13.64
N THR A 256 5.65 11.84 -13.53
CA THR A 256 6.00 10.64 -14.31
C THR A 256 4.86 10.27 -15.26
N THR A 257 5.17 9.74 -16.44
CA THR A 257 4.17 9.21 -17.41
C THR A 257 3.38 8.00 -16.92
N GLN A 258 3.61 7.54 -15.68
CA GLN A 258 2.73 6.59 -15.02
C GLN A 258 1.47 7.34 -14.61
N GLU A 259 0.42 7.23 -15.41
CA GLU A 259 -0.94 7.59 -15.02
C GLU A 259 -1.15 7.15 -13.57
N SER A 260 -1.34 8.10 -12.66
CA SER A 260 -1.53 7.78 -11.25
C SER A 260 -2.76 6.89 -11.12
N TYR A 261 -2.54 5.57 -11.00
CA TYR A 261 -3.62 4.60 -10.98
C TYR A 261 -4.59 4.95 -9.86
N GLU A 262 -5.80 5.35 -10.24
CA GLU A 262 -6.86 5.59 -9.27
C GLU A 262 -7.27 4.24 -8.71
N MET A 263 -7.15 4.10 -7.39
CA MET A 263 -7.59 2.92 -6.68
C MET A 263 -8.93 3.24 -6.02
N ASP A 264 -9.93 2.41 -6.26
CA ASP A 264 -11.23 2.58 -5.64
C ASP A 264 -11.27 1.88 -4.27
N ALA A 265 -11.44 2.69 -3.23
CA ALA A 265 -11.56 2.20 -1.85
C ALA A 265 -12.80 1.33 -1.67
N ASP A 266 -13.89 1.61 -2.41
CA ASP A 266 -15.14 0.86 -2.31
C ASP A 266 -14.96 -0.58 -2.83
N VAL A 267 -14.20 -0.75 -3.93
CA VAL A 267 -13.89 -2.07 -4.50
C VAL A 267 -13.11 -2.93 -3.52
N ILE A 268 -12.08 -2.37 -2.89
CA ILE A 268 -11.22 -3.11 -1.96
C ILE A 268 -11.95 -3.44 -0.67
N ILE A 269 -12.74 -2.51 -0.14
CA ILE A 269 -13.56 -2.76 1.05
C ILE A 269 -14.65 -3.79 0.76
N LYS A 270 -15.29 -3.75 -0.43
CA LYS A 270 -16.24 -4.80 -0.85
C LYS A 270 -15.56 -6.17 -0.90
N ALA A 271 -14.36 -6.25 -1.44
CA ALA A 271 -13.59 -7.49 -1.47
C ALA A 271 -13.24 -7.98 -0.05
N ILE A 272 -12.83 -7.10 0.86
CA ILE A 272 -12.54 -7.45 2.26
C ILE A 272 -13.80 -7.92 2.99
N ASN A 273 -14.91 -7.20 2.84
CA ASN A 273 -16.17 -7.50 3.51
C ASN A 273 -16.76 -8.84 3.07
N GLY A 274 -16.46 -9.32 1.87
CA GLY A 274 -16.84 -10.65 1.42
C GLY A 274 -16.25 -11.80 2.26
N TYR A 275 -15.21 -11.52 3.05
CA TYR A 275 -14.52 -12.51 3.90
C TYR A 275 -14.75 -12.28 5.41
N LEU A 276 -15.49 -11.24 5.80
CA LEU A 276 -15.77 -10.92 7.20
C LEU A 276 -17.16 -11.45 7.59
N HIS A 277 -17.30 -11.98 8.81
CA HIS A 277 -18.64 -12.23 9.37
C HIS A 277 -19.24 -11.00 10.02
N LEU A 278 -20.52 -11.11 10.38
CA LEU A 278 -21.26 -10.11 11.12
C LEU A 278 -20.50 -9.71 12.41
N HIS A 279 -20.17 -8.42 12.54
CA HIS A 279 -19.39 -7.78 13.61
C HIS A 279 -17.87 -7.91 13.55
N GLU A 280 -17.31 -8.66 12.60
CA GLU A 280 -15.86 -8.73 12.42
C GLU A 280 -15.32 -7.51 11.67
N GLN A 281 -14.06 -7.19 11.95
CA GLN A 281 -13.43 -6.00 11.43
C GLN A 281 -12.03 -6.33 10.93
N ALA A 282 -11.79 -6.04 9.67
CA ALA A 282 -10.45 -6.00 9.11
C ALA A 282 -9.67 -4.77 9.61
N ARG A 283 -8.34 -4.83 9.52
CA ARG A 283 -7.44 -3.75 9.97
C ARG A 283 -6.59 -3.23 8.83
N ILE A 284 -6.42 -1.92 8.76
CA ILE A 284 -5.35 -1.28 7.99
C ILE A 284 -4.13 -1.21 8.91
N ILE A 285 -2.98 -1.68 8.44
CA ILE A 285 -1.73 -1.70 9.20
C ILE A 285 -0.68 -0.89 8.44
N ILE A 286 -0.04 0.06 9.12
CA ILE A 286 1.09 0.80 8.55
C ILE A 286 2.42 0.14 8.94
N LEU A 287 3.16 -0.26 7.92
CA LEU A 287 4.41 -0.99 8.03
C LEU A 287 5.60 -0.04 8.01
N HIS A 288 6.57 -0.32 8.88
CA HIS A 288 7.88 0.30 8.81
C HIS A 288 8.65 -0.25 7.62
N ASP A 289 9.25 0.66 6.87
CA ASP A 289 10.18 0.36 5.79
C ASP A 289 11.56 0.93 6.17
N PRO A 290 12.52 0.10 6.60
CA PRO A 290 13.79 0.57 7.14
C PRO A 290 14.68 1.26 6.10
N VAL A 291 14.53 0.91 4.82
CA VAL A 291 15.24 1.54 3.70
C VAL A 291 14.34 2.49 2.88
N GLY A 292 13.07 2.58 3.28
CA GLY A 292 12.03 3.26 2.53
C GLY A 292 12.29 4.74 2.34
N ARG A 293 12.85 5.41 3.35
CA ARG A 293 13.19 6.84 3.28
C ARG A 293 14.22 7.09 2.20
N GLN A 294 15.32 6.35 2.20
CA GLN A 294 16.39 6.48 1.21
C GLN A 294 15.86 6.15 -0.19
N ARG A 295 14.97 5.15 -0.28
CA ARG A 295 14.35 4.75 -1.54
C ARG A 295 13.42 5.83 -2.10
N ASP A 296 12.58 6.44 -1.25
CA ASP A 296 11.70 7.55 -1.65
C ASP A 296 12.55 8.78 -2.08
N ILE A 297 13.62 9.11 -1.35
CA ILE A 297 14.57 10.18 -1.74
C ILE A 297 15.18 9.90 -3.13
N ALA A 298 15.67 8.69 -3.34
CA ALA A 298 16.29 8.31 -4.60
C ALA A 298 15.29 8.34 -5.77
N GLU A 299 14.05 7.89 -5.54
CA GLU A 299 12.97 7.93 -6.53
C GLU A 299 12.66 9.37 -6.95
N VAL A 300 12.47 10.27 -5.97
CA VAL A 300 12.23 11.70 -6.24
C VAL A 300 13.40 12.34 -6.98
N TYR A 301 14.63 12.05 -6.56
CA TYR A 301 15.83 12.55 -7.24
C TYR A 301 15.88 12.11 -8.70
N SER A 302 15.59 10.84 -9.00
CA SER A 302 15.53 10.33 -10.38
C SER A 302 14.48 11.06 -11.22
N ILE A 303 13.31 11.33 -10.64
CA ILE A 303 12.23 12.05 -11.33
C ILE A 303 12.63 13.48 -11.63
N LEU A 304 13.16 14.21 -10.64
CA LEU A 304 13.65 15.57 -10.82
C LEU A 304 14.74 15.64 -11.89
N HIS A 305 15.65 14.66 -11.89
CA HIS A 305 16.71 14.59 -12.89
C HIS A 305 16.16 14.38 -14.31
N LEU A 306 15.22 13.45 -14.49
CA LEU A 306 14.54 13.24 -15.78
C LEU A 306 13.78 14.49 -16.23
N TRP A 307 13.14 15.18 -15.30
CA TRP A 307 12.40 16.40 -15.58
C TRP A 307 13.32 17.53 -16.04
N GLN A 308 14.45 17.71 -15.35
CA GLN A 308 15.49 18.66 -15.74
C GLN A 308 16.06 18.33 -17.13
N GLN A 309 16.34 17.06 -17.41
CA GLN A 309 16.81 16.64 -18.74
C GLN A 309 15.78 16.95 -19.83
N SER A 310 14.51 16.63 -19.60
CA SER A 310 13.42 16.91 -20.55
C SER A 310 13.24 18.42 -20.76
N TYR A 311 13.23 19.20 -19.68
CA TYR A 311 13.11 20.66 -19.76
C TYR A 311 14.27 21.26 -20.54
N ASN A 312 15.49 20.83 -20.26
CA ASN A 312 16.68 21.27 -20.98
C ASN A 312 16.58 20.91 -22.47
N ALA A 313 16.17 19.68 -22.81
CA ALA A 313 16.01 19.24 -24.19
C ALA A 313 14.95 20.05 -24.96
N SER A 314 13.82 20.38 -24.32
CA SER A 314 12.77 21.19 -24.93
C SER A 314 13.12 22.67 -25.04
N ASN A 315 14.00 23.19 -24.18
CA ASN A 315 14.35 24.61 -24.09
C ASN A 315 15.81 24.92 -24.45
N ILE A 316 16.50 24.05 -25.20
CA ILE A 316 17.92 24.24 -25.57
C ILE A 316 18.17 25.64 -26.16
N TYR A 317 17.35 26.08 -27.12
CA TYR A 317 17.55 27.36 -27.79
C TYR A 317 17.34 28.56 -26.86
N PRO A 318 16.19 28.71 -26.16
CA PRO A 318 16.02 29.78 -25.17
C PRO A 318 17.12 29.81 -24.10
N LEU A 319 17.49 28.66 -23.55
CA LEU A 319 18.50 28.56 -22.50
C LEU A 319 19.88 28.99 -23.01
N THR A 320 20.28 28.53 -24.19
CA THR A 320 21.58 28.88 -24.79
C THR A 320 21.69 30.37 -25.08
N ILE A 321 20.63 30.98 -25.61
CA ILE A 321 20.57 32.44 -25.85
C ILE A 321 20.64 33.20 -24.53
N GLY A 322 19.86 32.79 -23.53
CA GLY A 322 19.88 33.40 -22.19
C GLY A 322 21.28 33.35 -21.55
N PHE A 323 21.94 32.19 -21.57
CA PHE A 323 23.30 32.03 -21.08
C PHE A 323 24.31 32.91 -21.82
N TYR A 324 24.15 33.08 -23.13
CA TYR A 324 25.01 33.96 -23.90
C TYR A 324 24.83 35.43 -23.49
N VAL A 325 23.58 35.87 -23.32
CA VAL A 325 23.26 37.23 -22.84
C VAL A 325 23.78 37.46 -21.42
N GLU A 326 23.65 36.50 -20.51
CA GLU A 326 24.21 36.61 -19.16
C GLU A 326 25.74 36.73 -19.18
N ARG A 327 26.43 35.95 -20.02
CA ARG A 327 27.89 36.06 -20.19
C ARG A 327 28.32 37.41 -20.76
N LEU A 328 27.55 37.96 -21.70
CA LEU A 328 27.76 39.31 -22.21
C LEU A 328 27.59 40.35 -21.10
N LYS A 329 26.54 40.26 -20.27
CA LYS A 329 26.33 41.17 -19.13
C LYS A 329 27.41 41.05 -18.04
N ALA A 330 27.93 39.84 -17.82
CA ALA A 330 28.99 39.56 -16.84
C ALA A 330 30.40 39.92 -17.33
N THR A 331 30.55 40.40 -18.57
CA THR A 331 31.85 40.74 -19.15
C THR A 331 32.49 41.93 -18.46
N LYS A 332 33.81 41.83 -18.20
CA LYS A 332 34.63 42.89 -17.61
C LYS A 332 35.26 43.84 -18.63
N ASP A 333 35.10 43.55 -19.92
CA ASP A 333 35.55 44.41 -21.02
C ASP A 333 34.70 45.69 -21.07
N PRO A 334 35.30 46.88 -20.86
CA PRO A 334 34.57 48.15 -20.82
C PRO A 334 33.87 48.50 -22.14
N ALA A 335 34.42 48.09 -23.29
CA ALA A 335 33.88 48.44 -24.61
C ALA A 335 32.62 47.65 -24.96
N LEU A 336 32.60 46.37 -24.57
CA LEU A 336 31.43 45.49 -24.70
C LEU A 336 30.33 45.89 -23.71
N LYS A 337 30.70 46.24 -22.47
CA LYS A 337 29.74 46.66 -21.46
C LYS A 337 28.94 47.90 -21.87
N LYS A 338 29.63 48.89 -22.44
CA LYS A 338 29.01 50.13 -22.93
C LYS A 338 27.98 49.90 -24.04
N LYS A 339 28.19 48.91 -24.92
CA LYS A 339 27.25 48.53 -25.99
C LYS A 339 26.05 47.70 -25.51
N ILE A 340 26.10 47.18 -24.29
CA ILE A 340 25.02 46.36 -23.70
C ILE A 340 24.10 47.23 -22.83
N ASP A 341 24.64 48.31 -22.25
CA ASP A 341 23.92 49.23 -21.37
C ASP A 341 23.24 50.41 -22.12
N ASP A 342 23.69 50.72 -23.34
CA ASP A 342 23.01 51.62 -24.30
C ASP A 342 21.86 50.88 -25.02
#